data_AF-A0A124HR87-F1
#
_entry.id   AF-A0A124HR87-F1
#
_cell.length_a   1.000
_cell.length_b   1.000
_cell.length_c   1.000
_cell.angle_alpha   90.00
_cell.angle_beta   90.00
_cell.angle_gamma   90.00
#
_symmetry.space_group_name_H-M   'P 1'
#
loop_
_entity.id
_entity.type
_entity.pdbx_description
1 polymer ?
#
loop_
_entity_poly.entity_id
_entity_poly.type
_entity_poly.pdbx_seq_one_letter_code
_entity_poly.pdbx_strand_id
1 'polypeptide(L)'
;MSSNLIRAAEQLGQIIEAVDTARAQADAIKPPKVWRFASSADARTAVDRDQAADGDILVVESEQVVAFVVVVMPVAITEQHGAFHPYSNLGKPARDYSEGYWTRSVDLAEQTAIELGYALADPAAAETARTAAGLPVPVETPRMLVEAGDILRHFGARLHVIDTGVRILPEADSAEWWALVEGVSEDDRRRTYRGRWTFTVPVATAAWDIVIVERTL
;
A
#
# COMPACT_ATOMS: atom_id res chain seq x y z
N MET A 1 -21.91 -40.63 49.61
CA MET A 1 -22.52 -39.56 48.78
C MET A 1 -21.60 -38.37 48.50
N SER A 2 -20.47 -38.18 49.22
CA SER A 2 -19.61 -36.99 49.04
C SER A 2 -18.66 -36.98 47.82
N SER A 3 -18.36 -38.13 47.20
CA SER A 3 -17.36 -38.21 46.13
C SER A 3 -17.80 -37.57 44.80
N ASN A 4 -19.08 -37.63 44.47
CA ASN A 4 -19.61 -37.05 43.22
C ASN A 4 -19.66 -35.52 43.27
N LEU A 5 -19.84 -34.93 44.46
CA LEU A 5 -19.88 -33.47 44.64
C LEU A 5 -18.48 -32.86 44.53
N ILE A 6 -17.45 -33.53 45.05
CA ILE A 6 -16.06 -33.08 44.96
C ILE A 6 -15.60 -33.08 43.49
N ARG A 7 -15.87 -34.17 42.76
CA ARG A 7 -15.52 -34.28 41.34
C ARG A 7 -16.25 -33.24 40.47
N ALA A 8 -17.51 -32.94 40.80
CA ALA A 8 -18.28 -31.90 40.09
C ALA A 8 -17.70 -30.49 40.33
N ALA A 9 -17.23 -30.20 41.55
CA ALA A 9 -16.60 -28.92 41.86
C ALA A 9 -15.25 -28.74 41.15
N GLU A 10 -14.42 -29.79 41.11
CA GLU A 10 -13.15 -29.80 40.37
C GLU A 10 -13.37 -29.58 38.87
N GLN A 11 -14.36 -30.28 38.29
CA GLN A 11 -14.70 -30.15 36.88
C GLN A 11 -15.24 -28.75 36.54
N LEU A 12 -15.98 -28.12 37.46
CA LEU A 12 -16.45 -26.75 37.28
C LEU A 12 -15.31 -25.73 37.35
N GLY A 13 -14.32 -25.94 38.23
CA GLY A 13 -13.10 -25.12 38.29
C GLY A 13 -12.29 -25.17 36.99
N GLN A 14 -12.11 -26.38 36.42
CA GLN A 14 -11.43 -26.56 35.13
C GLN A 14 -12.16 -25.88 33.96
N ILE A 15 -13.50 -25.90 33.97
CA ILE A 15 -14.29 -25.22 32.95
C ILE A 15 -14.13 -23.69 33.05
N ILE A 16 -14.12 -23.13 34.26
CA ILE A 16 -13.92 -21.69 34.47
C ILE A 16 -12.53 -21.26 33.97
N GLU A 17 -11.49 -21.99 34.35
CA GLU A 17 -10.11 -21.70 33.92
C GLU A 17 -9.94 -21.82 32.39
N ALA A 18 -10.56 -22.81 31.76
CA ALA A 18 -10.56 -22.96 30.31
C ALA A 18 -11.33 -21.83 29.61
N VAL A 19 -12.45 -21.38 30.17
CA VAL A 19 -13.24 -20.25 29.65
C VAL A 19 -12.45 -18.95 29.77
N ASP A 20 -11.79 -18.71 30.90
CA ASP A 20 -10.96 -17.51 31.10
C ASP A 20 -9.72 -17.52 30.20
N THR A 21 -9.10 -18.69 29.99
CA THR A 21 -7.99 -18.85 29.02
C THR A 21 -8.47 -18.61 27.59
N ALA A 22 -9.61 -19.17 27.20
CA ALA A 22 -10.19 -18.96 25.87
C ALA A 22 -10.62 -17.49 25.66
N ARG A 23 -11.10 -16.83 26.71
CA ARG A 23 -11.45 -15.40 26.68
C ARG A 23 -10.21 -14.52 26.56
N ALA A 24 -9.15 -14.80 27.31
CA ALA A 24 -7.87 -14.11 27.17
C ALA A 24 -7.24 -14.31 25.78
N GLN A 25 -7.35 -15.52 25.22
CA GLN A 25 -6.95 -15.81 23.84
C GLN A 25 -7.83 -15.08 22.82
N ALA A 26 -9.14 -15.02 23.03
CA ALA A 26 -10.06 -14.29 22.15
C ALA A 26 -9.86 -12.77 22.22
N ASP A 27 -9.54 -12.23 23.39
CA ASP A 27 -9.19 -10.81 23.58
C ASP A 27 -7.85 -10.49 22.89
N ALA A 28 -6.89 -11.44 22.87
CA ALA A 28 -5.68 -11.36 22.04
C ALA A 28 -5.97 -11.48 20.52
N ILE A 29 -7.18 -11.92 20.15
CA ILE A 29 -7.67 -12.08 18.77
C ILE A 29 -8.73 -11.00 18.46
N LYS A 30 -8.83 -9.93 19.24
CA LYS A 30 -9.75 -8.85 18.86
C LYS A 30 -9.25 -8.23 17.54
N PRO A 31 -10.09 -8.19 16.48
CA PRO A 31 -9.67 -7.60 15.23
C PRO A 31 -9.36 -6.12 15.42
N PRO A 32 -8.28 -5.61 14.79
CA PRO A 32 -7.97 -4.18 14.78
C PRO A 32 -9.20 -3.35 14.44
N LYS A 33 -9.48 -2.32 15.24
CA LYS A 33 -10.55 -1.39 14.94
C LYS A 33 -10.01 -0.22 14.13
N VAL A 34 -10.76 0.19 13.10
CA VAL A 34 -10.46 1.40 12.33
C VAL A 34 -11.18 2.60 12.97
N TRP A 35 -10.42 3.63 13.29
CA TRP A 35 -10.89 4.90 13.81
C TRP A 35 -10.63 6.02 12.81
N ARG A 36 -11.58 6.94 12.68
CA ARG A 36 -11.45 8.14 11.85
C ARG A 36 -11.41 9.37 12.73
N PHE A 37 -10.46 10.25 12.48
CA PHE A 37 -10.27 11.51 13.22
C PHE A 37 -10.21 12.69 12.26
N ALA A 38 -10.54 13.88 12.79
CA ALA A 38 -10.44 15.12 12.02
C ALA A 38 -8.99 15.60 11.83
N SER A 39 -8.10 15.24 12.76
CA SER A 39 -6.67 15.58 12.73
C SER A 39 -5.81 14.49 13.39
N SER A 40 -4.52 14.44 13.04
CA SER A 40 -3.56 13.52 13.67
C SER A 40 -3.28 13.89 15.13
N ALA A 41 -3.46 15.15 15.52
CA ALA A 41 -3.37 15.58 16.92
C ALA A 41 -4.51 15.03 17.78
N ASP A 42 -5.74 15.00 17.26
CA ASP A 42 -6.88 14.40 17.95
C ASP A 42 -6.70 12.89 18.09
N ALA A 43 -6.25 12.23 17.02
CA ALA A 43 -5.92 10.81 17.03
C ALA A 43 -4.83 10.48 18.06
N ARG A 44 -3.76 11.30 18.14
CA ARG A 44 -2.72 11.15 19.15
C ARG A 44 -3.28 11.30 20.57
N THR A 45 -4.13 12.31 20.79
CA THR A 45 -4.80 12.54 22.08
C THR A 45 -5.69 11.35 22.48
N ALA A 46 -6.34 10.70 21.51
CA ALA A 46 -7.16 9.51 21.76
C ALA A 46 -6.30 8.31 22.19
N VAL A 47 -5.13 8.10 21.57
CA VAL A 47 -4.15 7.08 22.00
C VAL A 47 -3.64 7.40 23.41
N ASP A 48 -3.26 8.64 23.69
CA ASP A 48 -2.75 9.07 25.01
C ASP A 48 -3.79 8.90 26.14
N ARG A 49 -5.09 8.82 25.79
CA ARG A 49 -6.21 8.62 26.71
C ARG A 49 -6.75 7.19 26.73
N ASP A 50 -6.04 6.22 26.13
CA ASP A 50 -6.47 4.82 26.00
C ASP A 50 -7.82 4.64 25.29
N GLN A 51 -8.19 5.57 24.41
CA GLN A 51 -9.43 5.47 23.62
C GLN A 51 -9.24 4.68 22.33
N ALA A 52 -8.03 4.70 21.77
CA ALA A 52 -7.59 3.84 20.68
C ALA A 52 -6.48 2.92 21.21
N ALA A 53 -6.65 1.62 21.03
CA ALA A 53 -5.78 0.62 21.63
C ALA A 53 -4.62 0.25 20.71
N ASP A 54 -3.62 -0.41 21.28
CA ASP A 54 -2.58 -1.08 20.51
C ASP A 54 -3.18 -2.00 19.43
N GLY A 55 -2.64 -1.90 18.22
CA GLY A 55 -3.10 -2.62 17.04
C GLY A 55 -4.24 -1.93 16.28
N ASP A 56 -4.91 -0.93 16.85
CA ASP A 56 -5.96 -0.18 16.14
C ASP A 56 -5.37 0.69 15.01
N ILE A 57 -6.21 0.98 14.02
CA ILE A 57 -5.88 1.78 12.84
C ILE A 57 -6.47 3.17 12.99
N LEU A 58 -5.66 4.20 12.74
CA LEU A 58 -6.06 5.59 12.81
C LEU A 58 -6.01 6.19 11.41
N VAL A 59 -7.12 6.80 10.99
CA VAL A 59 -7.27 7.41 9.66
C VAL A 59 -7.57 8.89 9.82
N VAL A 60 -6.79 9.73 9.13
CA VAL A 60 -6.96 11.18 9.10
C VAL A 60 -6.99 11.63 7.63
N GLU A 61 -8.18 11.69 7.05
CA GLU A 61 -8.34 11.91 5.61
C GLU A 61 -7.87 13.31 5.16
N SER A 62 -8.08 14.32 6.00
CA SER A 62 -7.66 15.71 5.77
C SER A 62 -6.14 15.85 5.63
N GLU A 63 -5.38 14.93 6.25
CA GLU A 63 -3.93 14.90 6.23
C GLU A 63 -3.38 13.78 5.32
N GLN A 64 -4.26 12.98 4.72
CA GLN A 64 -3.94 11.79 3.92
C GLN A 64 -3.08 10.77 4.68
N VAL A 65 -3.32 10.61 5.98
CA VAL A 65 -2.53 9.74 6.84
C VAL A 65 -3.33 8.53 7.30
N VAL A 66 -2.71 7.35 7.21
CA VAL A 66 -3.15 6.14 7.91
C VAL A 66 -2.01 5.68 8.82
N ALA A 67 -2.34 5.31 10.05
CA ALA A 67 -1.39 4.80 11.03
C ALA A 67 -1.94 3.57 11.75
N PHE A 68 -1.07 2.78 12.35
CA PHE A 68 -1.44 1.77 13.32
C PHE A 68 -0.78 2.08 14.67
N VAL A 69 -1.44 1.73 15.77
CA VAL A 69 -0.91 1.96 17.12
C VAL A 69 -0.01 0.79 17.52
N VAL A 70 1.22 1.08 17.90
CA VAL A 70 2.19 0.09 18.40
C VAL A 70 2.80 0.58 19.69
N VAL A 71 2.54 -0.13 20.79
CA VAL A 71 3.04 0.22 22.13
C VAL A 71 2.78 1.70 22.44
N VAL A 72 1.51 2.11 22.37
CA VAL A 72 1.01 3.49 22.54
C VAL A 72 1.61 4.54 21.59
N MET A 73 2.27 4.12 20.52
CA MET A 73 2.82 4.99 19.49
C MET A 73 2.10 4.77 18.15
N PRO A 74 1.33 5.75 17.65
CA PRO A 74 0.81 5.67 16.30
C PRO A 74 1.96 5.87 15.31
N VAL A 75 2.16 4.88 14.45
CA VAL A 75 3.15 4.90 13.38
C VAL A 75 2.42 4.98 12.04
N ALA A 76 2.75 6.01 11.26
CA ALA A 76 2.18 6.20 9.94
C ALA A 76 2.66 5.10 8.98
N ILE A 77 1.73 4.43 8.31
CA ILE A 77 2.03 3.50 7.20
C ILE A 77 2.12 4.25 5.87
N THR A 78 1.61 5.48 5.82
CA THR A 78 1.61 6.38 4.67
C THR A 78 2.82 7.31 4.66
N GLU A 79 3.17 7.85 3.50
CA GLU A 79 4.26 8.85 3.35
C GLU A 79 4.01 10.10 4.20
N GLN A 80 2.77 10.61 4.18
CA GLN A 80 2.32 11.64 5.10
C GLN A 80 2.15 11.03 6.49
N HIS A 81 2.60 11.76 7.52
CA HIS A 81 2.54 11.29 8.90
C HIS A 81 1.91 12.27 9.89
N GLY A 82 1.78 13.56 9.56
CA GLY A 82 1.24 14.56 10.49
C GLY A 82 1.97 14.52 11.85
N ALA A 83 1.21 14.40 12.93
CA ALA A 83 1.71 14.25 14.31
C ALA A 83 2.12 12.81 14.70
N PHE A 84 1.99 11.83 13.80
CA PHE A 84 2.38 10.44 14.06
C PHE A 84 3.87 10.22 13.86
N HIS A 85 4.36 9.10 14.40
CA HIS A 85 5.74 8.70 14.16
C HIS A 85 5.90 8.27 12.70
N PRO A 86 6.98 8.71 12.02
CA PRO A 86 7.26 8.25 10.67
C PRO A 86 7.56 6.74 10.67
N TYR A 87 7.17 6.06 9.59
CA TYR A 87 7.40 4.62 9.40
C TYR A 87 8.86 4.20 9.67
N SER A 88 9.82 5.04 9.27
CA SER A 88 11.26 4.81 9.44
C SER A 88 11.67 4.62 10.90
N ASN A 89 10.90 5.10 11.87
CA ASN A 89 11.18 4.91 13.30
C ASN A 89 11.05 3.45 13.75
N LEU A 90 10.38 2.58 12.97
CA LEU A 90 10.34 1.14 13.25
C LEU A 90 11.70 0.47 13.07
N GLY A 91 12.59 1.05 12.24
CA GLY A 91 13.93 0.52 11.94
C GLY A 91 13.96 -0.79 11.15
N LYS A 92 12.78 -1.35 10.82
CA LYS A 92 12.56 -2.55 10.01
C LYS A 92 11.14 -2.50 9.41
N PRO A 93 10.83 -3.34 8.40
CA PRO A 93 9.47 -3.42 7.87
C PRO A 93 8.44 -3.71 8.98
N ALA A 94 7.27 -3.07 8.92
CA ALA A 94 6.26 -3.20 9.97
C ALA A 94 5.75 -4.64 10.13
N ARG A 95 5.74 -5.42 9.05
CA ARG A 95 5.40 -6.85 9.06
C ARG A 95 6.41 -7.70 9.84
N ASP A 96 7.66 -7.24 9.96
CA ASP A 96 8.73 -7.91 10.72
C ASP A 96 8.88 -7.34 12.14
N TYR A 97 8.15 -6.27 12.45
CA TYR A 97 8.21 -5.63 13.76
C TYR A 97 7.57 -6.53 14.82
N SER A 98 8.28 -6.70 15.94
CA SER A 98 7.86 -7.61 17.03
C SER A 98 7.51 -9.02 16.55
N GLU A 99 8.36 -9.61 15.68
CA GLU A 99 8.18 -10.98 15.17
C GLU A 99 6.83 -11.21 14.46
N GLY A 100 6.28 -10.17 13.82
CA GLY A 100 5.01 -10.24 13.10
C GLY A 100 3.77 -10.13 13.97
N TYR A 101 3.90 -9.75 15.24
CA TYR A 101 2.76 -9.56 16.13
C TYR A 101 1.71 -8.57 15.56
N TRP A 102 2.16 -7.56 14.81
CA TRP A 102 1.31 -6.51 14.24
C TRP A 102 0.87 -6.77 12.81
N THR A 103 1.17 -7.92 12.21
CA THR A 103 0.92 -8.17 10.78
C THR A 103 -0.52 -7.87 10.37
N ARG A 104 -1.52 -8.25 11.19
CA ARG A 104 -2.94 -7.96 10.89
C ARG A 104 -3.27 -6.48 10.89
N SER A 105 -2.69 -5.71 11.80
CA SER A 105 -2.88 -4.26 11.86
C SER A 105 -2.22 -3.59 10.66
N VAL A 106 -1.03 -4.05 10.29
CA VAL A 106 -0.31 -3.57 9.11
C VAL A 106 -1.10 -3.87 7.83
N ASP A 107 -1.58 -5.11 7.66
CA ASP A 107 -2.44 -5.50 6.53
C ASP A 107 -3.65 -4.57 6.39
N LEU A 108 -4.35 -4.32 7.51
CA LEU A 108 -5.54 -3.49 7.49
C LEU A 108 -5.22 -2.02 7.23
N ALA A 109 -4.12 -1.50 7.79
CA ALA A 109 -3.66 -0.13 7.56
C ALA A 109 -3.27 0.07 6.08
N GLU A 110 -2.49 -0.84 5.51
CA GLU A 110 -2.07 -0.82 4.11
C GLU A 110 -3.28 -0.87 3.18
N GLN A 111 -4.20 -1.80 3.41
CA GLN A 111 -5.44 -1.92 2.65
C GLN A 111 -6.27 -0.63 2.72
N THR A 112 -6.42 -0.06 3.91
CA THR A 112 -7.18 1.19 4.11
C THR A 112 -6.54 2.35 3.35
N ALA A 113 -5.21 2.48 3.39
CA ALA A 113 -4.50 3.51 2.65
C ALA A 113 -4.68 3.35 1.13
N ILE A 114 -4.65 2.12 0.61
CA ILE A 114 -4.86 1.83 -0.82
C ILE A 114 -6.27 2.18 -1.27
N GLU A 115 -7.28 1.81 -0.50
CA GLU A 115 -8.69 2.15 -0.78
C GLU A 115 -8.93 3.66 -0.82
N LEU A 116 -8.19 4.41 -0.01
CA LEU A 116 -8.22 5.88 0.02
C LEU A 116 -7.29 6.52 -1.03
N GLY A 117 -6.48 5.73 -1.73
CA GLY A 117 -5.52 6.20 -2.73
C GLY A 117 -4.30 6.93 -2.15
N TYR A 118 -3.92 6.64 -0.90
CA TYR A 118 -2.77 7.24 -0.23
C TYR A 118 -1.49 6.45 -0.53
N ALA A 119 -0.36 7.15 -0.59
CA ALA A 119 0.95 6.55 -0.82
C ALA A 119 1.45 5.88 0.47
N LEU A 120 1.88 4.61 0.37
CA LEU A 120 2.51 3.89 1.47
C LEU A 120 3.98 4.32 1.62
N ALA A 121 4.45 4.45 2.87
CA ALA A 121 5.81 4.87 3.20
C ALA A 121 6.87 3.80 2.88
N ASP A 122 6.47 2.53 2.82
CA ASP A 122 7.32 1.40 2.44
C ASP A 122 7.08 1.05 0.96
N PRO A 123 8.05 1.30 0.06
CA PRO A 123 7.89 1.01 -1.36
C PRO A 123 7.61 -0.47 -1.67
N ALA A 124 8.20 -1.39 -0.91
CA ALA A 124 8.02 -2.83 -1.12
C ALA A 124 6.61 -3.28 -0.70
N ALA A 125 6.10 -2.72 0.40
CA ALA A 125 4.72 -2.92 0.81
C ALA A 125 3.73 -2.31 -0.21
N ALA A 126 4.05 -1.12 -0.72
CA ALA A 126 3.26 -0.45 -1.77
C ALA A 126 3.12 -1.32 -3.02
N GLU A 127 4.22 -1.89 -3.50
CA GLU A 127 4.24 -2.77 -4.67
C GLU A 127 3.45 -4.05 -4.42
N THR A 128 3.70 -4.73 -3.29
CA THR A 128 3.03 -5.97 -2.92
C THR A 128 1.52 -5.78 -2.85
N ALA A 129 1.09 -4.71 -2.19
CA ALA A 129 -0.33 -4.49 -1.95
C ALA A 129 -1.07 -4.01 -3.22
N ARG A 130 -0.42 -3.23 -4.08
CA ARG A 130 -0.97 -2.90 -5.41
C ARG A 130 -1.11 -4.14 -6.30
N THR A 131 -0.13 -5.04 -6.28
CA THR A 131 -0.19 -6.32 -6.99
C THR A 131 -1.37 -7.16 -6.50
N ALA A 132 -1.53 -7.30 -5.17
CA ALA A 132 -2.66 -8.03 -4.59
C ALA A 132 -4.03 -7.43 -4.94
N ALA A 133 -4.10 -6.10 -5.11
CA ALA A 133 -5.30 -5.39 -5.52
C ALA A 133 -5.55 -5.39 -7.05
N GLY A 134 -4.66 -6.00 -7.85
CA GLY A 134 -4.73 -5.95 -9.32
C GLY A 134 -4.56 -4.54 -9.88
N LEU A 135 -3.87 -3.66 -9.15
CA LEU A 135 -3.61 -2.29 -9.57
C LEU A 135 -2.25 -2.21 -10.31
N PRO A 136 -2.09 -1.31 -11.30
CA PRO A 136 -0.82 -1.15 -12.01
C PRO A 136 0.32 -0.81 -11.05
N VAL A 137 1.44 -1.55 -11.10
CA VAL A 137 2.64 -1.29 -10.32
C VAL A 137 3.74 -0.67 -11.17
N PRO A 138 4.52 0.29 -10.64
CA PRO A 138 5.69 0.83 -11.34
C PRO A 138 6.74 -0.25 -11.56
N VAL A 139 7.17 -0.45 -12.81
CA VAL A 139 8.23 -1.38 -13.21
C VAL A 139 9.23 -0.63 -14.09
N GLU A 140 10.50 -0.79 -13.79
CA GLU A 140 11.57 -0.37 -14.68
C GLU A 140 11.73 -1.40 -15.81
N THR A 141 11.55 -0.97 -17.04
CA THR A 141 11.64 -1.83 -18.22
C THR A 141 12.41 -1.14 -19.33
N PRO A 142 13.20 -1.87 -20.14
CA PRO A 142 13.71 -1.33 -21.40
C PRO A 142 12.56 -0.78 -22.25
N ARG A 143 12.74 0.40 -22.85
CA ARG A 143 11.69 1.06 -23.67
C ARG A 143 11.15 0.15 -24.77
N MET A 144 11.99 -0.72 -25.31
CA MET A 144 11.62 -1.71 -26.33
C MET A 144 10.64 -2.80 -25.83
N LEU A 145 10.49 -2.95 -24.51
CA LEU A 145 9.60 -3.91 -23.85
C LEU A 145 8.34 -3.26 -23.27
N VAL A 146 8.11 -1.97 -23.55
CA VAL A 146 6.84 -1.31 -23.28
C VAL A 146 5.77 -1.96 -24.16
N GLU A 147 4.60 -2.21 -23.61
CA GLU A 147 3.48 -2.91 -24.26
C GLU A 147 2.24 -2.03 -24.31
N ALA A 148 1.31 -2.36 -25.22
CA ALA A 148 -0.02 -1.76 -25.21
C ALA A 148 -0.74 -2.09 -23.89
N GLY A 149 -1.35 -1.09 -23.27
CA GLY A 149 -1.98 -1.18 -21.95
C GLY A 149 -1.12 -0.64 -20.81
N ASP A 150 0.20 -0.50 -20.99
CA ASP A 150 1.07 0.14 -20.00
C ASP A 150 0.69 1.61 -19.77
N ILE A 151 1.00 2.10 -18.57
CA ILE A 151 1.04 3.54 -18.29
C ILE A 151 2.50 3.99 -18.25
N LEU A 152 2.98 4.58 -19.33
CA LEU A 152 4.34 5.10 -19.43
C LEU A 152 4.47 6.43 -18.68
N ARG A 153 5.43 6.54 -17.77
CA ARG A 153 5.79 7.83 -17.13
C ARG A 153 6.82 8.56 -17.98
N HIS A 154 6.38 9.58 -18.71
CA HIS A 154 7.26 10.34 -19.58
C HIS A 154 6.80 11.80 -19.73
N PHE A 155 7.74 12.70 -20.03
CA PHE A 155 7.47 14.15 -20.15
C PHE A 155 6.77 14.77 -18.92
N GLY A 156 7.01 14.22 -17.72
CA GLY A 156 6.34 14.67 -16.49
C GLY A 156 4.85 14.33 -16.41
N ALA A 157 4.35 13.41 -17.24
CA ALA A 157 2.96 12.96 -17.29
C ALA A 157 2.87 11.43 -17.29
N ARG A 158 1.67 10.92 -16.98
CA ARG A 158 1.30 9.51 -17.12
C ARG A 158 0.57 9.32 -18.45
N LEU A 159 1.08 8.41 -19.28
CA LEU A 159 0.62 8.21 -20.65
C LEU A 159 0.13 6.76 -20.84
N HIS A 160 -1.15 6.58 -21.15
CA HIS A 160 -1.66 5.29 -21.62
C HIS A 160 -1.01 4.94 -22.96
N VAL A 161 -0.31 3.81 -23.01
CA VAL A 161 0.22 3.24 -24.25
C VAL A 161 -0.90 2.50 -24.94
N ILE A 162 -1.34 3.03 -26.07
CA ILE A 162 -2.44 2.46 -26.87
C ILE A 162 -1.87 1.41 -27.83
N ASP A 163 -0.72 1.70 -28.42
CA ASP A 163 -0.04 0.83 -29.36
C ASP A 163 1.46 1.19 -29.42
N THR A 164 2.29 0.25 -29.86
CA THR A 164 3.73 0.44 -29.97
C THR A 164 4.32 -0.49 -31.03
N GLY A 165 5.45 -0.09 -31.59
CA GLY A 165 6.17 -0.94 -32.52
C GLY A 165 7.49 -0.36 -32.95
N VAL A 166 8.10 -1.04 -33.92
CA VAL A 166 9.33 -0.60 -34.58
C VAL A 166 9.02 -0.35 -36.05
N ARG A 167 9.48 0.79 -36.56
CA ARG A 167 9.39 1.16 -37.97
C ARG A 167 10.79 1.31 -38.53
N ILE A 168 11.06 0.60 -39.61
CA ILE A 168 12.30 0.74 -40.38
C ILE A 168 12.13 1.93 -41.31
N LEU A 169 13.16 2.77 -41.41
CA LEU A 169 13.25 3.94 -42.29
C LEU A 169 14.31 3.65 -43.37
N PRO A 170 13.92 3.09 -44.52
CA PRO A 170 14.87 2.59 -45.52
C PRO A 170 15.75 3.70 -46.10
N GLU A 171 15.20 4.89 -46.27
CA GLU A 171 15.91 6.05 -46.83
C GLU A 171 17.03 6.57 -45.92
N ALA A 172 16.93 6.29 -44.62
CA ALA A 172 17.86 6.75 -43.61
C ALA A 172 18.72 5.62 -43.02
N ASP A 173 18.63 4.41 -43.57
CA ASP A 173 19.28 3.19 -43.07
C ASP A 173 19.20 3.06 -41.54
N SER A 174 18.01 3.34 -40.99
CA SER A 174 17.78 3.41 -39.55
C SER A 174 16.41 2.86 -39.18
N ALA A 175 16.17 2.68 -37.88
CA ALA A 175 14.88 2.26 -37.36
C ALA A 175 14.49 3.13 -36.16
N GLU A 176 13.19 3.32 -35.98
CA GLU A 176 12.60 4.03 -34.86
C GLU A 176 11.64 3.13 -34.12
N TRP A 177 11.74 3.14 -32.79
CA TRP A 177 10.66 2.70 -31.93
C TRP A 177 9.61 3.81 -31.84
N TRP A 178 8.34 3.44 -31.83
CA TRP A 178 7.23 4.39 -31.70
C TRP A 178 6.20 3.91 -30.68
N ALA A 179 5.52 4.85 -30.04
CA ALA A 179 4.35 4.59 -29.22
C ALA A 179 3.24 5.59 -29.51
N LEU A 180 2.03 5.07 -29.71
CA LEU A 180 0.79 5.83 -29.73
C LEU A 180 0.29 5.95 -28.30
N VAL A 181 0.14 7.18 -27.82
CA VAL A 181 -0.14 7.45 -26.41
C VAL A 181 -1.22 8.52 -26.22
N GLU A 182 -1.81 8.52 -25.02
CA GLU A 182 -2.76 9.54 -24.55
C GLU A 182 -2.57 9.76 -23.04
N GLY A 183 -2.77 10.98 -22.54
CA GLY A 183 -2.67 11.24 -21.10
C GLY A 183 -3.74 10.47 -20.31
N VAL A 184 -3.34 9.85 -19.20
CA VAL A 184 -4.25 9.02 -18.35
C VAL A 184 -5.38 9.86 -17.76
N SER A 185 -5.07 11.07 -17.32
CA SER A 185 -6.04 12.02 -16.77
C SER A 185 -6.16 13.30 -17.61
N GLU A 186 -7.12 14.16 -17.25
CA GLU A 186 -7.17 15.50 -17.82
C GLU A 186 -5.92 16.33 -17.48
N ASP A 187 -5.37 16.19 -16.27
CA ASP A 187 -4.13 16.87 -15.88
C ASP A 187 -2.95 16.41 -16.74
N ASP A 188 -2.82 15.10 -16.96
CA ASP A 188 -1.77 14.54 -17.83
C ASP A 188 -1.88 15.06 -19.27
N ARG A 189 -3.09 15.12 -19.82
CA ARG A 189 -3.34 15.69 -21.16
C ARG A 189 -3.01 17.17 -21.23
N ARG A 190 -3.32 17.93 -20.17
CA ARG A 190 -2.97 19.36 -20.06
C ARG A 190 -1.46 19.57 -20.00
N ARG A 191 -0.72 18.73 -19.24
CA ARG A 191 0.75 18.80 -19.17
C ARG A 191 1.42 18.59 -20.51
N THR A 192 0.89 17.69 -21.34
CA THR A 192 1.43 17.45 -22.68
C THR A 192 0.86 18.38 -23.75
N TYR A 193 -0.21 19.13 -23.44
CA TYR A 193 -1.01 19.93 -24.38
C TYR A 193 -1.43 19.14 -25.63
N ARG A 194 -1.71 17.84 -25.48
CA ARG A 194 -1.96 16.90 -26.58
C ARG A 194 -3.10 15.96 -26.21
N GLY A 195 -3.90 15.62 -27.22
CA GLY A 195 -4.83 14.48 -27.16
C GLY A 195 -4.05 13.18 -27.37
N ARG A 196 -4.57 12.30 -28.23
CA ARG A 196 -3.84 11.13 -28.70
C ARG A 196 -2.73 11.53 -29.68
N TRP A 197 -1.51 11.02 -29.50
CA TRP A 197 -0.38 11.35 -30.36
C TRP A 197 0.67 10.24 -30.39
N THR A 198 1.52 10.24 -31.41
CA THR A 198 2.65 9.31 -31.52
C THR A 198 3.94 10.04 -31.23
N PHE A 199 4.84 9.40 -30.49
CA PHE A 199 6.23 9.84 -30.41
C PHE A 199 7.17 8.72 -30.81
N THR A 200 8.35 9.10 -31.29
CA THR A 200 9.35 8.19 -31.83
C THR A 200 10.70 8.42 -31.16
N VAL A 201 11.47 7.34 -31.06
CA VAL A 201 12.83 7.34 -30.53
C VAL A 201 13.67 6.43 -31.45
N PRO A 202 14.88 6.82 -31.86
CA PRO A 202 15.76 5.93 -32.61
C PRO A 202 15.95 4.60 -31.87
N VAL A 203 15.87 3.46 -32.57
CA VAL A 203 16.02 2.13 -31.96
C VAL A 203 17.35 1.99 -31.23
N ALA A 204 18.42 2.58 -31.77
CA ALA A 204 19.73 2.60 -31.13
C ALA A 204 19.71 3.25 -29.73
N THR A 205 18.81 4.21 -29.50
CA THR A 205 18.58 4.82 -28.17
C THR A 205 17.58 3.99 -27.37
N ALA A 206 16.45 3.62 -27.97
CA ALA A 206 15.38 2.90 -27.28
C ALA A 206 15.82 1.53 -26.73
N ALA A 207 16.78 0.86 -27.38
CA ALA A 207 17.31 -0.44 -26.96
C ALA A 207 18.04 -0.42 -25.61
N TRP A 208 18.57 0.73 -25.21
CA TRP A 208 19.34 0.89 -23.96
C TRP A 208 18.67 1.80 -22.94
N ASP A 209 17.56 2.43 -23.32
CA ASP A 209 16.82 3.35 -22.47
C ASP A 209 15.89 2.57 -21.53
N ILE A 210 16.05 2.80 -20.22
CA ILE A 210 15.18 2.24 -19.18
C ILE A 210 14.11 3.27 -18.85
N VAL A 211 12.86 2.85 -18.88
CA VAL A 211 11.70 3.68 -18.57
C VAL A 211 10.90 3.07 -17.43
N ILE A 212 10.15 3.91 -16.73
CA ILE A 212 9.18 3.48 -15.72
C ILE A 212 7.81 3.37 -16.39
N VAL A 213 7.23 2.17 -16.39
CA VAL A 213 5.84 1.93 -16.75
C VAL A 213 5.05 1.51 -15.52
N GLU A 214 3.75 1.79 -15.48
CA GLU A 214 2.84 1.12 -14.55
C GLU A 214 2.13 0.00 -15.29
N ARG A 215 2.29 -1.24 -14.83
CA ARG A 215 1.75 -2.45 -15.44
C ARG A 215 0.99 -3.27 -14.41
N THR A 216 -0.13 -3.87 -14.81
CA THR A 216 -0.83 -4.84 -13.95
C THR A 216 -0.09 -6.16 -14.09
N LEU A 217 0.47 -6.67 -12.98
CA LEU A 217 1.24 -7.92 -12.94
C LEU A 217 0.39 -9.13 -12.57
#